data_AF-H2YAI3-F1
#
_entry.id   AF-H2YAI3-F1
#
_cell.length_a   1.000
_cell.length_b   1.000
_cell.length_c   1.000
_cell.angle_alpha   90.00
_cell.angle_beta   90.00
_cell.angle_gamma   90.00
#
_symmetry.space_group_name_H-M   'P 1'
#
loop_
_entity.id
_entity.type
_entity.pdbx_description
1 polymer ?
#
loop_
_entity_poly.entity_id
_entity_poly.type
_entity_poly.pdbx_seq_one_letter_code
_entity_poly.pdbx_strand_id
1 'polypeptide(L)' 'YRLNLLKPSVKAVCVRIDHRGFLSLQFMIKNENGQICFVEYYCCPDEEFNEP' A
#
# COMPACT_ATOMS: atom_id res chain seq x y z
N TYR A 1 10.64 -0.09 3.99
CA TYR A 1 9.29 -0.52 4.41
C TYR A 1 9.38 -1.90 5.02
N ARG A 2 8.85 -2.10 6.23
CA ARG A 2 8.83 -3.43 6.85
C ARG A 2 8.11 -4.44 5.94
N LEU A 3 8.86 -5.40 5.40
CA LEU A 3 8.39 -6.37 4.40
C LEU A 3 7.11 -7.14 4.81
N ASN A 4 6.91 -7.35 6.11
CA ASN A 4 5.68 -7.97 6.64
C ASN A 4 4.41 -7.15 6.35
N LEU A 5 4.51 -5.82 6.25
CA LEU A 5 3.40 -4.92 5.91
C LEU A 5 3.07 -4.92 4.42
N LEU A 6 3.98 -5.41 3.57
CA LEU A 6 3.82 -5.44 2.12
C LEU A 6 3.26 -6.77 1.59
N LYS A 7 3.07 -7.79 2.42
CA LYS A 7 2.49 -9.08 2.01
C LYS A 7 1.16 -8.96 1.23
N PRO A 8 0.25 -8.01 1.54
CA PRO A 8 -0.98 -7.83 0.77
C PRO A 8 -0.76 -7.20 -0.62
N SER A 9 0.37 -6.53 -0.87
CA SER A 9 0.63 -5.71 -2.06
C SER A 9 0.49 -6.44 -3.40
N VAL A 10 0.63 -7.78 -3.42
CA VAL A 10 0.49 -8.61 -4.62
C VAL A 10 -0.90 -8.48 -5.26
N LYS A 11 -1.93 -8.14 -4.48
CA LYS A 11 -3.31 -7.93 -4.97
C LYS A 11 -3.64 -6.47 -5.23
N ALA A 12 -2.70 -5.55 -5.03
CA ALA A 12 -2.93 -4.14 -5.22
C ALA A 12 -3.10 -3.84 -6.71
N VAL A 13 -4.07 -2.99 -7.03
CA VAL A 13 -4.31 -2.50 -8.39
C VAL A 13 -3.51 -1.22 -8.67
N CYS A 14 -3.10 -0.51 -7.62
CA CYS A 14 -2.27 0.68 -7.74
C CYS A 14 -1.26 0.74 -6.59
N VAL A 15 -0.03 1.11 -6.93
CA VAL A 15 1.08 1.32 -5.99
C VAL A 15 1.61 2.73 -6.24
N ARG A 16 1.63 3.57 -5.21
CA ARG A 16 2.08 4.97 -5.31
C ARG A 16 3.05 5.28 -4.18
N ILE A 17 4.08 6.07 -4.48
CA ILE A 17 5.01 6.58 -3.49
C ILE A 17 5.06 8.10 -3.64
N ASP A 18 5.00 8.83 -2.54
CA ASP A 18 5.15 10.28 -2.55
C ASP A 18 6.62 10.72 -2.38
N HIS A 19 6.86 12.03 -2.47
CA HIS A 19 8.19 12.62 -2.30
C HIS A 19 8.81 12.41 -0.90
N ARG A 20 8.02 12.02 0.10
CA ARG A 20 8.46 11.73 1.47
C ARG A 20 8.76 10.24 1.65
N GLY A 21 8.55 9.42 0.63
CA GLY A 21 8.70 7.97 0.71
C GLY A 21 7.52 7.27 1.40
N PHE A 22 6.35 7.91 1.51
CA PHE A 22 5.14 7.22 1.97
C PHE A 22 4.55 6.40 0.84
N LEU A 23 4.25 5.14 1.14
CA LEU A 23 3.63 4.21 0.22
C LEU A 23 2.11 4.23 0.39
N SER A 24 1.39 4.27 -0.72
CA SER A 24 -0.04 4.01 -0.85
C SER A 24 -0.24 2.74 -1.70
N LEU A 25 -1.01 1.78 -1.17
CA LEU A 25 -1.44 0.57 -1.87
C LEU A 25 -2.95 0.58 -1.99
N GLN A 26 -3.47 0.66 -3.21
CA GLN A 26 -4.91 0.65 -3.46
C GLN A 26 -5.37 -0.72 -3.97
N PHE A 27 -6.48 -1.20 -3.42
CA PHE A 27 -7.13 -2.45 -3.77
C PHE A 27 -8.54 -2.18 -4.27
N MET A 28 -8.89 -2.78 -5.40
CA MET A 28 -10.26 -2.83 -5.88
C MET A 28 -10.88 -4.14 -5.42
N ILE A 29 -11.98 -4.06 -4.68
CA ILE A 29 -12.70 -5.21 -4.16
C ILE A 29 -14.08 -5.23 -4.82
N LYS A 30 -14.36 -6.30 -5.56
CA LYS A 30 -15.71 -6.56 -6.06
C LYS A 30 -16.41 -7.50 -5.06
N ASN A 31 -17.51 -7.04 -4.46
CA ASN A 31 -18.27 -7.87 -3.53
C ASN A 31 -19.17 -8.87 -4.27
N GLU A 32 -19.84 -9.74 -3.52
CA GLU A 32 -20.73 -10.78 -4.06
C GLU A 32 -21.92 -10.20 -4.85
N ASN A 33 -22.37 -8.99 -4.48
CA ASN A 33 -23.41 -8.25 -5.19
C ASN A 33 -22.89 -7.51 -6.44
N GLY A 34 -21.60 -7.70 -6.79
CA GLY A 34 -20.95 -7.06 -7.93
C GLY A 34 -20.61 -5.59 -7.73
N GLN A 35 -20.83 -5.02 -6.55
CA GLN A 35 -20.47 -3.64 -6.22
C GLN A 35 -18.96 -3.51 -6.07
N ILE A 36 -18.44 -2.35 -6.47
CA ILE A 36 -17.02 -2.03 -6.41
C ILE A 36 -16.76 -1.19 -5.16
N CYS A 37 -15.83 -1.67 -4.33
CA CYS A 37 -15.28 -0.97 -3.18
C CYS A 37 -13.77 -0.78 -3.38
N PHE A 38 -13.21 0.21 -2.70
CA PHE A 38 -11.77 0.44 -2.67
C PHE A 38 -11.26 0.41 -1.24
N VAL A 39 -10.11 -0.23 -1.03
CA VAL A 39 -9.37 -0.21 0.23
C VAL A 39 -7.99 0.35 -0.07
N GLU A 40 -7.52 1.26 0.77
CA GLU A 40 -6.20 1.88 0.62
C GLU A 40 -5.39 1.70 1.90
N TYR A 41 -4.16 1.20 1.75
CA TYR A 41 -3.20 1.06 2.83
C TYR A 41 -2.10 2.10 2.68
N TYR A 42 -1.78 2.78 3.77
CA TYR A 42 -0.67 3.72 3.84
C TYR A 42 0.44 3.13 4.73
N CYS A 43 1.68 3.22 4.26
CA CYS A 43 2.85 2.73 4.98
C CYS A 43 3.95 3.79 4.97
N CYS A 44 4.48 4.12 6.15
CA CYS A 44 5.64 4.98 6.27
C CYS A 44 6.90 4.25 5.80
N PRO A 45 7.92 4.97 5.29
CA PRO A 45 9.23 4.39 5.05
C PRO A 45 9.84 3.88 6.37
N ASP A 46 10.81 2.97 6.29
CA ASP A 46 11.54 2.57 7.50
C ASP A 46 12.53 3.68 7.88
N GLU A 47 12.67 3.95 9.18
CA GLU A 47 13.52 5.03 9.72
C GLU A 47 15.03 4.81 9.49
N GLU A 48 15.45 3.62 9.06
CA GLU A 48 16.85 3.28 8.74
C GLU A 48 17.38 3.97 7.46
N PHE A 49 16.58 4.80 6.78
CA PHE A 49 17.04 5.61 5.64
C PHE A 49 17.77 6.92 6.05
N ASN A 50 18.20 7.02 7.31
CA ASN A 50 19.02 8.11 7.86
C ASN A 50 20.11 7.55 8.80
N GLU A 51 20.93 6.60 8.34
CA GLU A 51 22.28 6.48 8.90
C GLU A 51 23.23 7.43 8.13
N PRO A 52 23.98 8.30 8.83
CA PRO A 52 24.91 9.26 8.22
C PRO A 52 26.11 8.60 7.51
#